data_AF-A0A078FJH2-F1
#
_entry.id   AF-A0A078FJH2-F1
#
_cell.length_a   1.000
_cell.length_b   1.000
_cell.length_c   1.000
_cell.angle_alpha   90.00
_cell.angle_beta   90.00
_cell.angle_gamma   90.00
#
_symmetry.space_group_name_H-M   'P 1'
#
loop_
_entity.id
_entity.type
_entity.pdbx_description
1 polymer ?
#
loop_
_entity_poly.entity_id
_entity_poly.type
_entity_poly.pdbx_seq_one_letter_code
_entity_poly.pdbx_strand_id
1 'polypeptide(L)'
;MVKLFHEIRERGFKIFLVSSRKEYLRSATVENLIEAGYHSWSNLLLRGEEEEKKSVTQYKADVRTWLTSLGYRVWGVMGAQWNSFAGCPVPKRTFKLPNSIYYIA
;
A
#
# COMPACT_ATOMS: atom_id res chain seq x y z
N MET A 1 -14.70 2.21 2.60
CA MET A 1 -13.24 2.10 2.83
C MET A 1 -12.74 3.09 3.87
N VAL A 2 -13.06 4.38 3.78
CA VAL A 2 -12.68 5.43 4.74
C VAL A 2 -13.02 5.06 6.19
N LYS A 3 -14.27 4.62 6.47
CA LYS A 3 -14.67 4.13 7.80
C LYS A 3 -13.73 3.05 8.36
N LEU A 4 -13.45 2.00 7.58
CA LEU A 4 -12.55 0.91 7.98
C LEU A 4 -11.12 1.40 8.22
N PHE A 5 -10.64 2.35 7.41
CA PHE A 5 -9.32 2.95 7.60
C PHE A 5 -9.24 3.64 8.97
N HIS A 6 -10.26 4.42 9.36
CA HIS A 6 -10.30 5.05 10.69
C HIS A 6 -10.42 4.02 11.81
N GLU A 7 -11.30 3.02 11.68
CA GLU A 7 -11.46 1.97 12.69
C GLU A 7 -10.17 1.17 12.93
N ILE A 8 -9.42 0.85 11.88
CA ILE A 8 -8.12 0.16 11.99
C ILE A 8 -7.10 1.06 12.69
N ARG A 9 -7.05 2.34 12.31
CA ARG A 9 -6.13 3.31 12.88
C ARG A 9 -6.40 3.55 14.37
N GLU A 10 -7.66 3.70 14.76
CA GLU A 10 -8.11 3.91 16.14
C GLU A 10 -7.79 2.71 17.04
N ARG A 11 -7.70 1.51 16.46
CA ARG A 11 -7.23 0.29 17.16
C ARG A 11 -5.70 0.24 17.34
N GLY A 12 -4.97 1.30 16.97
CA GLY A 12 -3.53 1.43 17.16
C GLY A 12 -2.67 0.87 16.02
N PHE A 13 -3.26 0.48 14.89
CA PHE A 13 -2.48 0.04 13.74
C PHE A 13 -1.88 1.23 12.98
N LYS A 14 -0.60 1.08 12.61
CA LYS A 14 0.05 1.97 11.64
C LYS A 14 -0.38 1.59 10.23
N ILE A 15 -0.87 2.56 9.47
CA ILE A 15 -1.34 2.35 8.10
C ILE A 15 -0.33 2.94 7.12
N PHE A 16 0.22 2.09 6.27
CA PHE A 16 1.11 2.48 5.18
C PHE A 16 0.36 2.37 3.86
N LEU A 17 0.34 3.45 3.08
CA LEU A 17 -0.25 3.46 1.75
C LEU A 17 0.85 3.17 0.74
N VAL A 18 0.70 2.10 -0.05
CA VAL A 18 1.68 1.67 -1.04
C VAL A 18 1.02 1.66 -2.42
N SER A 19 1.54 2.47 -3.34
CA SER A 19 0.93 2.65 -4.66
C SER A 19 1.97 2.53 -5.77
N SER A 20 1.52 2.07 -6.95
CA SER A 20 2.35 2.08 -8.15
C SER A 20 2.32 3.41 -8.90
N ARG A 21 1.62 4.43 -8.38
CA ARG A 21 1.70 5.80 -8.89
C ARG A 21 3.14 6.30 -8.81
N LYS A 22 3.48 7.20 -9.73
CA LYS A 22 4.81 7.80 -9.81
C LYS A 22 4.98 8.87 -8.75
N GLU A 23 6.20 9.03 -8.24
CA GLU A 23 6.52 9.94 -7.15
C GLU A 23 6.18 11.40 -7.47
N TYR A 24 6.33 11.84 -8.73
CA TYR A 24 5.96 13.20 -9.14
C TYR A 24 4.45 13.48 -9.03
N LEU A 25 3.60 12.45 -8.88
CA LEU A 25 2.16 12.58 -8.64
C LEU A 25 1.81 12.68 -7.14
N ARG A 26 2.80 12.83 -6.25
CA ARG A 26 2.58 12.85 -4.81
C ARG A 26 1.58 13.92 -4.38
N SER A 27 1.78 15.18 -4.77
CA SER A 27 0.93 16.28 -4.33
C SER A 27 -0.54 16.04 -4.68
N ALA A 28 -0.83 15.76 -5.94
CA ALA A 28 -2.18 15.44 -6.39
C ALA A 28 -2.75 14.18 -5.70
N THR A 29 -1.92 13.18 -5.41
CA THR A 29 -2.37 11.97 -4.68
C THR A 29 -2.73 12.29 -3.24
N VAL A 30 -1.95 13.12 -2.56
CA VAL A 30 -2.21 13.55 -1.17
C VAL A 30 -3.49 14.37 -1.08
N GLU A 31 -3.66 15.34 -1.99
CA GLU A 31 -4.88 16.18 -2.05
C GLU A 31 -6.14 15.31 -2.20
N ASN A 32 -6.14 14.40 -3.17
CA ASN A 32 -7.26 13.47 -3.39
C ASN A 32 -7.53 12.56 -2.17
N LEU A 33 -6.49 12.12 -1.46
CA LEU A 33 -6.66 11.30 -0.25
C LEU A 33 -7.32 12.10 0.86
N ILE A 34 -6.89 13.34 1.07
CA ILE A 34 -7.44 14.25 2.09
C ILE A 34 -8.89 14.59 1.76
N GLU A 35 -9.19 14.96 0.51
CA GLU A 35 -10.55 15.28 0.07
C GLU A 35 -11.50 14.09 0.22
N ALA A 36 -11.01 12.87 -0.03
CA ALA A 36 -11.76 11.64 0.19
C ALA A 36 -11.90 11.25 1.68
N GLY A 37 -11.30 12.00 2.61
CA GLY A 37 -11.41 11.78 4.06
C GLY A 37 -10.35 10.87 4.67
N TYR A 38 -9.30 10.49 3.93
CA TYR A 38 -8.16 9.77 4.50
C TYR A 38 -7.22 10.77 5.17
N HIS A 39 -6.92 10.55 6.45
CA HIS A 39 -6.01 11.41 7.22
C HIS A 39 -5.06 10.57 8.08
N SER A 40 -3.91 11.13 8.44
CA SER A 40 -3.00 10.54 9.45
C SER A 40 -2.53 9.11 9.12
N TRP A 41 -2.29 8.80 7.83
CA TRP A 41 -1.53 7.60 7.47
C TRP A 41 -0.08 7.74 7.95
N SER A 42 0.61 6.62 8.18
CA SER A 42 1.99 6.60 8.69
C SER A 42 3.02 6.93 7.63
N ASN A 43 2.83 6.45 6.40
CA ASN A 43 3.62 6.88 5.24
C ASN A 43 2.85 6.62 3.94
N LEU A 44 3.16 7.39 2.91
CA LEU A 44 2.71 7.20 1.53
C LEU A 44 3.92 6.87 0.66
N LEU A 45 4.00 5.63 0.21
CA LEU A 45 5.06 5.09 -0.63
C LEU A 45 4.57 5.00 -2.08
N LEU A 46 5.20 5.78 -2.95
CA LEU A 46 4.99 5.78 -4.39
C LEU A 46 6.27 5.29 -5.09
N ARG A 47 6.24 5.12 -6.41
CA ARG A 47 7.40 4.63 -7.17
C ARG A 47 8.26 5.81 -7.64
N GLY A 48 9.53 5.81 -7.26
CA GLY A 48 10.55 6.65 -7.88
C GLY A 48 11.09 6.01 -9.16
N GLU A 49 12.07 6.67 -9.78
CA GLU A 49 12.65 6.25 -11.07
C GLU A 49 13.31 4.87 -11.02
N GLU A 50 13.96 4.53 -9.90
CA GLU A 50 14.58 3.21 -9.74
C GLU A 50 13.53 2.13 -9.54
N GLU A 51 12.49 2.42 -8.75
CA GLU A 51 11.41 1.49 -8.52
C GLU A 51 10.61 1.22 -9.79
N GLU A 52 10.48 2.18 -10.71
CA GLU A 52 9.81 2.01 -12.00
C GLU A 52 10.39 0.87 -12.84
N LYS A 53 11.69 0.59 -12.70
CA LYS A 53 12.37 -0.51 -13.40
C LYS A 53 11.99 -1.89 -12.86
N LYS A 54 11.42 -1.95 -11.65
CA LYS A 54 11.01 -3.21 -10.99
C LYS A 54 9.62 -3.64 -11.45
N SER A 55 9.27 -4.91 -11.24
CA SER A 55 7.85 -5.30 -11.35
C SER A 55 7.05 -4.74 -10.16
N VAL A 56 5.74 -4.55 -10.32
CA VAL A 56 4.87 -4.09 -9.21
C VAL A 56 4.91 -5.07 -8.04
N THR A 57 5.00 -6.36 -8.34
CA THR A 57 5.17 -7.43 -7.35
C THR A 57 6.46 -7.22 -6.55
N GLN A 58 7.60 -7.04 -7.24
CA GLN A 58 8.89 -6.87 -6.59
C GLN A 58 8.92 -5.60 -5.75
N TYR A 59 8.46 -4.47 -6.30
CA TYR A 59 8.38 -3.21 -5.55
C TYR A 59 7.58 -3.36 -4.24
N LYS A 60 6.41 -3.98 -4.29
CA LYS A 60 5.59 -4.17 -3.08
C LYS A 60 6.20 -5.16 -2.09
N ALA A 61 6.92 -6.17 -2.58
CA ALA A 61 7.67 -7.10 -1.73
C ALA A 61 8.85 -6.40 -1.03
N ASP A 62 9.60 -5.58 -1.76
CA ASP A 62 10.69 -4.74 -1.22
C ASP A 62 10.18 -3.82 -0.11
N VAL A 63 9.03 -3.15 -0.34
CA VAL A 63 8.40 -2.31 0.67
C VAL A 63 8.05 -3.11 1.94
N ARG A 64 7.52 -4.33 1.82
CA ARG A 64 7.23 -5.17 2.99
C ARG A 64 8.51 -5.62 3.72
N THR A 65 9.56 -5.92 2.97
CA THR A 65 10.88 -6.26 3.53
C THR A 65 11.45 -5.07 4.29
N TRP A 66 11.40 -3.87 3.70
CA TRP A 66 11.83 -2.64 4.34
C TRP A 66 11.04 -2.30 5.61
N LEU A 67 9.71 -2.47 5.60
CA LEU A 67 8.90 -2.30 6.81
C LEU A 67 9.32 -3.31 7.90
N THR A 68 9.63 -4.55 7.50
CA THR A 68 10.08 -5.58 8.45
C THR A 68 11.46 -5.25 9.01
N SER A 69 12.38 -4.71 8.21
CA SER A 69 13.72 -4.29 8.68
C SER A 69 13.67 -3.08 9.62
N LEU A 70 12.62 -2.27 9.54
CA LEU A 70 12.31 -1.21 10.51
C LEU A 70 11.67 -1.74 11.81
N GLY A 71 11.49 -3.06 11.96
CA GLY A 71 10.89 -3.68 13.13
C GLY A 71 9.35 -3.74 13.10
N TYR A 72 8.70 -3.34 12.01
CA TYR A 72 7.25 -3.49 11.89
C TYR A 72 6.86 -4.94 11.62
N ARG A 73 5.78 -5.38 12.27
CA ARG A 73 5.10 -6.64 11.93
C ARG A 73 3.92 -6.37 11.00
N VAL A 74 4.05 -6.70 9.72
CA VAL A 74 2.98 -6.54 8.72
C VAL A 74 1.84 -7.52 8.99
N TRP A 75 0.77 -7.03 9.64
CA TRP A 75 -0.35 -7.86 10.08
C TRP A 75 -1.33 -8.20 8.94
N GLY A 76 -1.52 -7.28 8.01
CA GLY A 76 -2.40 -7.47 6.89
C GLY A 76 -2.06 -6.59 5.71
N VAL A 77 -2.37 -7.07 4.51
CA VAL A 77 -2.29 -6.29 3.27
C VAL A 77 -3.66 -6.32 2.61
N MET A 78 -4.10 -5.16 2.14
CA MET A 78 -5.33 -4.99 1.40
C MET A 78 -5.02 -4.45 0.01
N GLY A 79 -5.59 -5.06 -1.02
CA GLY A 79 -5.29 -4.67 -2.39
C GLY A 79 -6.26 -5.27 -3.41
N ALA A 80 -6.34 -4.63 -4.56
CA ALA A 80 -7.24 -5.05 -5.64
C ALA A 80 -6.62 -6.07 -6.61
N GLN A 81 -5.30 -6.28 -6.57
CA GLN A 81 -4.56 -7.12 -7.51
C GLN A 81 -3.76 -8.18 -6.75
N TRP A 82 -3.66 -9.39 -7.31
CA TRP A 82 -2.94 -10.51 -6.68
C TRP A 82 -1.45 -10.22 -6.45
N ASN A 83 -0.83 -9.46 -7.36
CA ASN A 83 0.53 -8.95 -7.20
C ASN A 83 0.78 -8.12 -5.94
N SER A 84 -0.29 -7.65 -5.27
CA SER A 84 -0.17 -6.89 -4.02
C SER A 84 0.26 -7.76 -2.85
N PHE A 85 0.04 -9.08 -2.95
CA PHE A 85 0.28 -10.03 -1.87
C PHE A 85 1.46 -10.95 -2.16
N ALA A 86 1.82 -11.10 -3.43
CA ALA A 86 2.91 -11.97 -3.87
C ALA A 86 4.29 -11.43 -3.46
N GLY A 87 5.24 -12.34 -3.24
CA GLY A 87 6.61 -12.05 -2.79
C GLY A 87 6.78 -12.13 -1.27
N CYS A 88 8.03 -12.25 -0.83
CA CYS A 88 8.38 -12.32 0.59
C CYS A 88 8.66 -10.91 1.16
N PRO A 89 8.36 -10.65 2.45
CA PRO A 89 7.64 -11.53 3.37
C PRO A 89 6.13 -11.59 3.06
N VAL A 90 5.54 -12.77 3.28
CA VAL A 90 4.09 -12.99 3.08
C VAL A 90 3.33 -12.33 4.24
N PRO A 91 2.33 -11.49 3.96
CA PRO A 91 1.53 -10.88 5.01
C PRO A 91 0.66 -11.92 5.72
N LYS A 92 0.46 -11.75 7.04
CA LYS A 92 -0.31 -12.70 7.87
C LYS A 92 -1.78 -12.81 7.45
N ARG A 93 -2.37 -11.72 6.94
CA ARG A 93 -3.73 -11.68 6.39
C ARG A 93 -3.73 -10.92 5.07
N THR A 94 -4.50 -11.40 4.10
CA THR A 94 -4.69 -10.76 2.80
C THR A 94 -6.16 -10.47 2.58
N PHE A 95 -6.47 -9.27 2.11
CA PHE A 95 -7.83 -8.84 1.80
C PHE A 95 -7.88 -8.39 0.34
N LYS A 96 -8.42 -9.26 -0.52
CA LYS A 96 -8.59 -9.00 -1.96
C LYS A 96 -9.85 -8.17 -2.18
N LEU A 97 -9.68 -6.97 -2.71
CA LEU A 97 -10.79 -6.13 -3.16
C LEU A 97 -11.18 -6.53 -4.59
N PRO A 98 -12.49 -6.54 -4.92
CA PRO A 98 -12.95 -6.81 -6.29
C PRO A 98 -12.49 -5.69 -7.23
N ASN A 99 -12.03 -6.07 -8.42
CA ASN A 99 -11.73 -5.14 -9.52
C ASN A 99 -11.92 -5.89 -10.84
N SER A 100 -13.00 -5.56 -11.55
CA SER A 100 -13.36 -6.15 -12.85
C SER A 100 -12.85 -5.35 -14.05
N ILE A 101 -12.24 -4.19 -13.81
CA ILE A 101 -11.89 -3.23 -14.88
C ILE A 101 -10.56 -3.60 -15.54
N TYR A 102 -9.58 -4.06 -14.76
CA TYR A 102 -8.27 -4.43 -15.28
C TYR A 102 -7.56 -5.46 -14.40
N TYR A 103 -6.64 -6.20 -15.01
CA TYR A 103 -5.75 -7.14 -14.35
C TYR A 103 -4.30 -6.73 -14.58
N ILE A 104 -3.51 -6.74 -13.51
CA ILE A 104 -2.05 -6.58 -13.62
C ILE A 104 -1.46 -7.97 -13.40
N ALA A 105 -1.00 -8.57 -14.50
CA ALA A 105 -0.26 -9.84 -14.49
C ALA A 105 1.10 -9.68 -13.77
#